data_AF-A0A090KG87-F1
#
_entry.id   AF-A0A090KG87-F1
#
_cell.length_a   1.000
_cell.length_b   1.000
_cell.length_c   1.000
_cell.angle_alpha   90.00
_cell.angle_beta   90.00
_cell.angle_gamma   90.00
#
_symmetry.space_group_name_H-M   'P 1'
#
loop_
_entity.id
_entity.type
_entity.pdbx_description
1 polymer ?
#
loop_
_entity_poly.entity_id
_entity_poly.type
_entity_poly.pdbx_seq_one_letter_code
_entity_poly.pdbx_strand_id
1 'polypeptide(L)'
;MIQKNNILNTYKPQNGVTLVEILIALSIISVLSAIAYPSYTANILKSHRAEAIEAITKTQLHIESLYSERTEPTSKAKYEALLELVINKNSGACLLEHVCNIDNDRYHLSYRLTDSGMDIYTLIATPQANLGQNNDPCGTLSLNAAGVGSGAETNCW
;
A
#
# COMPACT_ATOMS: atom_id res chain seq x y z
N MET A 1 -76.77 11.07 31.75
CA MET A 1 -76.51 10.04 30.73
C MET A 1 -75.17 10.36 30.08
N ILE A 2 -74.12 9.59 30.33
CA ILE A 2 -72.77 9.84 29.77
C ILE A 2 -72.37 8.59 28.98
N GLN A 3 -72.27 8.70 27.65
CA GLN A 3 -71.74 7.64 26.80
C GLN A 3 -70.22 7.63 26.91
N LYS A 4 -69.65 6.51 27.39
CA LYS A 4 -68.21 6.26 27.32
C LYS A 4 -67.87 5.69 25.94
N ASN A 5 -67.19 6.47 25.10
CA ASN A 5 -66.63 5.99 23.84
C ASN A 5 -65.36 5.16 24.12
N ASN A 6 -65.45 3.85 23.92
CA ASN A 6 -64.29 2.96 23.95
C ASN A 6 -63.60 2.99 22.58
N ILE A 7 -62.44 3.64 22.50
CA ILE A 7 -61.56 3.61 21.33
C ILE A 7 -60.70 2.34 21.44
N LEU A 8 -60.99 1.33 20.61
CA LEU A 8 -60.21 0.09 20.58
C LEU A 8 -58.88 0.34 19.84
N ASN A 9 -57.79 0.45 20.60
CA ASN A 9 -56.44 0.57 20.04
C ASN A 9 -56.00 -0.79 19.46
N THR A 10 -55.87 -0.86 18.13
CA THR A 10 -55.46 -2.09 17.42
C THR A 10 -53.93 -2.18 17.41
N TYR A 11 -53.36 -2.99 18.31
CA TYR A 11 -51.94 -3.32 18.28
C TYR A 11 -51.67 -4.24 17.09
N LYS A 12 -50.98 -3.72 16.06
CA LYS A 12 -50.52 -4.51 14.93
C LYS A 12 -49.36 -5.40 15.41
N PRO A 13 -49.42 -6.73 15.25
CA PRO A 13 -48.31 -7.59 15.65
C PRO A 13 -47.07 -7.23 14.83
N GLN A 14 -45.95 -6.97 15.51
CA GLN A 14 -44.65 -6.89 14.87
C GLN A 14 -44.19 -8.31 14.56
N ASN A 15 -43.94 -8.60 13.28
CA ASN A 15 -43.29 -9.84 12.89
C ASN A 15 -41.81 -9.74 13.28
N GLY A 16 -41.41 -10.48 14.31
CA GLY A 16 -40.04 -10.56 14.78
C GLY A 16 -39.24 -11.61 14.03
N VAL A 17 -37.92 -11.41 13.96
CA VAL A 17 -36.95 -12.40 13.47
C VAL A 17 -36.83 -13.52 14.50
N THR A 18 -36.75 -14.78 14.06
CA THR A 18 -36.54 -15.90 14.98
C THR A 18 -35.06 -16.10 15.29
N LEU A 19 -34.74 -16.70 16.44
CA LEU A 19 -33.37 -17.05 16.80
C LEU A 19 -32.74 -18.01 15.78
N VAL A 20 -33.53 -18.94 15.23
CA VAL A 20 -33.08 -19.88 14.21
C VAL A 20 -32.72 -19.17 12.90
N GLU A 21 -33.49 -18.14 12.52
CA GLU A 21 -33.23 -17.36 11.30
C GLU A 21 -31.92 -16.58 11.40
N ILE A 22 -31.62 -16.00 12.57
CA ILE A 22 -30.32 -15.34 12.80
C ILE A 22 -29.18 -16.36 12.81
N LEU A 23 -29.35 -17.56 13.39
CA LEU A 23 -28.32 -18.60 13.36
C LEU A 23 -28.00 -19.06 11.94
N ILE A 24 -29.03 -19.24 11.09
CA ILE A 24 -28.83 -19.61 9.69
C ILE A 24 -28.11 -18.47 8.95
N ALA A 25 -28.55 -17.22 9.11
CA ALA A 25 -27.92 -16.07 8.47
C ALA A 25 -26.44 -15.92 8.88
N LEU A 26 -26.11 -16.06 10.17
CA LEU A 26 -24.73 -15.99 10.67
C LEU A 26 -23.85 -17.13 10.15
N SER A 27 -24.40 -18.34 10.04
CA SER A 27 -23.65 -19.48 9.50
C SER A 27 -23.29 -19.30 8.02
N ILE A 28 -24.16 -18.66 7.23
CA ILE A 28 -23.85 -18.32 5.83
C ILE A 28 -22.78 -17.22 5.76
N ILE A 29 -22.93 -16.15 6.56
CA ILE A 29 -21.98 -15.03 6.56
C ILE A 29 -20.58 -15.48 7.00
N SER A 30 -20.48 -16.39 7.98
CA SER A 30 -19.19 -16.86 8.47
C SER A 30 -18.41 -17.64 7.40
N VAL A 31 -19.08 -18.52 6.67
CA VAL A 31 -18.48 -19.29 5.57
C VAL A 31 -18.01 -18.35 4.44
N LEU A 32 -18.83 -17.37 4.07
CA LEU A 32 -18.46 -16.39 3.03
C LEU A 32 -17.27 -15.53 3.46
N SER A 33 -17.27 -15.06 4.70
CA SER A 33 -16.21 -14.19 5.23
C SER A 33 -14.87 -14.90 5.29
N ALA A 34 -14.85 -16.19 5.64
CA ALA A 34 -13.62 -16.99 5.72
C ALA A 34 -12.85 -17.07 4.39
N ILE A 35 -13.56 -16.99 3.25
CA ILE A 35 -12.95 -17.06 1.91
C ILE A 35 -12.72 -15.65 1.36
N ALA A 36 -13.71 -14.76 1.49
CA ALA A 36 -13.68 -13.44 0.88
C ALA A 36 -12.63 -12.52 1.54
N TYR A 37 -12.48 -12.57 2.85
CA TYR A 37 -11.59 -11.66 3.60
C TYR A 37 -10.09 -11.83 3.26
N PRO A 38 -9.49 -13.04 3.31
CA PRO A 38 -8.08 -13.21 2.94
C PRO A 38 -7.84 -12.88 1.45
N SER A 39 -8.80 -13.18 0.58
CA SER A 39 -8.69 -12.83 -0.85
C SER A 39 -8.68 -11.31 -1.07
N TYR A 40 -9.57 -10.58 -0.42
CA TYR A 40 -9.62 -9.13 -0.53
C TYR A 40 -8.33 -8.47 -0.01
N THR A 41 -7.87 -8.88 1.18
CA THR A 41 -6.64 -8.33 1.76
C THR A 41 -5.41 -8.58 0.88
N ALA A 42 -5.29 -9.77 0.29
CA ALA A 42 -4.21 -10.08 -0.66
C ALA A 42 -4.23 -9.17 -1.91
N ASN A 43 -5.41 -8.85 -2.44
CA ASN A 43 -5.54 -7.94 -3.59
C ASN A 43 -5.14 -6.51 -3.24
N ILE A 44 -5.50 -6.03 -2.04
CA ILE A 44 -5.10 -4.69 -1.57
C ILE A 44 -3.59 -4.60 -1.38
N LEU A 45 -2.96 -5.61 -0.76
CA LEU A 45 -1.49 -5.67 -0.62
C LEU A 45 -0.80 -5.61 -1.98
N LYS A 46 -1.28 -6.38 -2.95
CA LYS A 46 -0.77 -6.36 -4.33
C LYS A 46 -0.96 -5.00 -5.02
N SER A 47 -2.08 -4.33 -4.79
CA SER A 47 -2.34 -2.99 -5.35
C SER A 47 -1.33 -1.98 -4.83
N HIS A 48 -1.09 -1.94 -3.52
CA HIS A 48 -0.10 -1.03 -2.93
C HIS A 48 1.34 -1.41 -3.25
N ARG A 49 1.62 -2.70 -3.47
CA ARG A 49 2.91 -3.13 -4.02
C ARG A 49 3.14 -2.55 -5.42
N ALA A 50 2.12 -2.58 -6.28
CA ALA A 50 2.21 -1.98 -7.61
C ALA A 50 2.45 -0.46 -7.54
N GLU A 51 1.81 0.23 -6.61
CA GLU A 51 2.05 1.66 -6.31
C GLU A 51 3.50 1.90 -5.87
N ALA A 52 4.06 1.05 -5.01
CA ALA A 52 5.46 1.14 -4.59
C ALA A 52 6.44 0.91 -5.74
N ILE A 53 6.17 -0.08 -6.60
CA ILE A 53 6.97 -0.36 -7.82
C ILE A 53 6.91 0.83 -8.77
N GLU A 54 5.73 1.42 -8.96
CA GLU A 54 5.55 2.61 -9.77
C GLU A 54 6.38 3.79 -9.22
N ALA A 55 6.32 4.04 -7.91
CA ALA A 55 7.05 5.14 -7.27
C ALA A 55 8.56 5.02 -7.46
N ILE A 56 9.16 3.85 -7.23
CA ILE A 56 10.60 3.65 -7.43
C ILE A 56 10.98 3.65 -8.93
N THR A 57 10.13 3.12 -9.81
CA THR A 57 10.38 3.14 -11.26
C THR A 57 10.33 4.56 -11.81
N LYS A 58 9.34 5.37 -11.42
CA LYS A 58 9.27 6.78 -11.78
C LYS A 58 10.43 7.58 -11.21
N THR A 59 10.85 7.28 -9.99
CA THR A 59 12.06 7.87 -9.40
C THR A 59 13.29 7.58 -10.25
N GLN A 60 13.46 6.33 -10.69
CA GLN A 60 14.55 5.93 -11.59
C GLN A 60 14.51 6.75 -12.88
N LEU A 61 13.36 6.81 -13.55
CA LEU A 61 13.21 7.59 -14.79
C LEU A 61 13.53 9.07 -14.58
N HIS A 62 13.07 9.65 -13.46
CA HIS A 62 13.30 11.04 -13.12
C HIS A 62 14.78 11.35 -12.91
N ILE A 63 15.49 10.58 -12.09
CA ILE A 63 16.91 10.83 -11.82
C ILE A 63 17.78 10.59 -13.06
N GLU A 64 17.45 9.59 -13.88
CA GLU A 64 18.19 9.35 -15.13
C GLU A 64 18.01 10.48 -16.14
N SER A 65 16.80 11.09 -16.18
CA SER A 65 16.54 12.22 -17.07
C SER A 65 17.38 13.46 -16.73
N LEU A 66 17.70 13.66 -15.45
CA LEU A 66 18.44 14.81 -14.94
C LEU A 66 19.94 14.52 -14.76
N TYR A 67 20.39 13.28 -14.96
CA TYR A 67 21.76 12.88 -14.66
C TYR A 67 22.82 13.69 -15.41
N SER A 68 22.55 14.06 -16.67
CA SER A 68 23.49 14.83 -17.50
C SER A 68 23.59 16.31 -17.11
N GLU A 69 22.61 16.84 -16.38
CA GLU A 69 22.58 18.24 -15.93
C GLU A 69 23.45 18.48 -14.68
N ARG A 70 23.83 17.39 -14.01
CA ARG A 70 24.62 17.39 -12.78
C ARG A 70 26.12 17.57 -13.06
N THR A 71 26.77 18.42 -12.28
CA THR A 71 28.19 18.83 -12.44
C THR A 71 29.12 18.24 -11.38
N GLU A 72 28.58 17.44 -10.47
CA GLU A 72 29.25 16.81 -9.35
C GLU A 72 30.36 15.88 -9.85
N PRO A 73 31.48 15.76 -9.12
CA PRO A 73 32.74 15.23 -9.65
C PRO A 73 32.73 13.71 -9.90
N THR A 74 31.80 12.98 -9.29
CA THR A 74 31.66 11.53 -9.43
C THR A 74 30.22 11.15 -9.71
N SER A 75 30.01 10.04 -10.43
CA SER A 75 28.66 9.52 -10.70
C SER A 75 27.86 9.28 -9.42
N LYS A 76 28.52 8.78 -8.36
CA LYS A 76 27.91 8.60 -7.04
C LYS A 76 27.38 9.91 -6.46
N ALA A 77 28.20 10.97 -6.46
CA ALA A 77 27.81 12.28 -5.95
C ALA A 77 26.67 12.90 -6.77
N LYS A 78 26.63 12.68 -8.09
CA LYS A 78 25.51 13.10 -8.95
C LYS A 78 24.21 12.42 -8.54
N TYR A 79 24.22 11.09 -8.40
CA TYR A 79 23.03 10.35 -7.98
C TYR A 79 22.60 10.67 -6.55
N GLU A 80 23.54 10.86 -5.63
CA GLU A 80 23.25 11.27 -4.25
C GLU A 80 22.50 12.62 -4.22
N ALA A 81 23.02 13.63 -4.91
CA ALA A 81 22.40 14.95 -4.98
C ALA A 81 21.00 14.92 -5.63
N LEU A 82 20.78 14.04 -6.61
CA LEU A 82 19.46 13.85 -7.23
C LEU A 82 18.49 13.15 -6.27
N LEU A 83 18.92 12.08 -5.61
CA LEU A 83 18.08 11.27 -4.73
C LEU A 83 17.67 12.03 -3.46
N GLU A 84 18.53 12.88 -2.93
CA GLU A 84 18.21 13.77 -1.79
C GLU A 84 17.09 14.77 -2.09
N LEU A 85 16.85 15.11 -3.35
CA LEU A 85 15.74 15.98 -3.76
C LEU A 85 14.41 15.22 -3.88
N VAL A 86 14.45 13.90 -4.07
CA VAL A 86 13.27 13.07 -4.32
C VAL A 86 12.81 12.36 -3.06
N ILE A 87 13.73 11.82 -2.25
CA ILE A 87 13.42 10.96 -1.10
C ILE A 87 14.03 11.56 0.17
N ASN A 88 13.19 11.76 1.19
CA ASN A 88 13.67 12.09 2.52
C ASN A 88 14.29 10.85 3.18
N LYS A 89 15.61 10.84 3.36
CA LYS A 89 16.35 9.71 3.93
C LYS A 89 15.96 9.35 5.37
N ASN A 90 15.42 10.30 6.14
CA ASN A 90 15.08 10.10 7.54
C ASN A 90 13.66 9.57 7.73
N SER A 91 12.69 10.14 7.00
CA SER A 91 11.28 9.76 7.11
C SER A 91 10.83 8.75 6.06
N GLY A 92 11.64 8.51 5.03
CA GLY A 92 11.29 7.70 3.87
C GLY A 92 10.17 8.30 3.00
N ALA A 93 9.80 9.55 3.26
CA ALA A 93 8.75 10.24 2.53
C ALA A 93 9.22 10.71 1.16
N CYS A 94 8.31 10.66 0.20
CA CYS A 94 8.48 11.30 -1.09
C CYS A 94 8.42 12.83 -0.94
N LEU A 95 9.45 13.53 -1.44
CA LEU A 95 9.52 14.99 -1.45
C LEU A 95 8.92 15.59 -2.73
N LEU A 96 8.81 14.79 -3.79
CA LEU A 96 8.24 15.17 -5.08
C LEU A 96 7.04 14.28 -5.40
N GLU A 97 5.85 14.66 -4.92
CA GLU A 97 4.63 13.84 -5.03
C GLU A 97 4.39 13.32 -6.46
N HIS A 98 4.61 14.13 -7.50
CA HIS A 98 4.40 13.69 -8.88
C HIS A 98 5.38 12.59 -9.38
N VAL A 99 6.50 12.37 -8.68
CA VAL A 99 7.52 11.37 -9.01
C VAL A 99 7.32 10.09 -8.22
N CYS A 100 7.14 10.20 -6.90
CA CYS A 100 7.21 9.06 -5.99
C CYS A 100 6.05 8.96 -5.00
N ASN A 101 4.86 9.50 -5.35
CA ASN A 101 3.71 9.47 -4.45
C ASN A 101 3.48 8.06 -3.91
N ILE A 102 3.42 7.96 -2.59
CA ILE A 102 3.24 6.69 -1.89
C ILE A 102 2.66 6.97 -0.50
N ASP A 103 1.82 6.05 -0.04
CA ASP A 103 1.33 6.04 1.34
C ASP A 103 2.45 5.64 2.31
N ASN A 104 2.95 6.61 3.09
CA ASN A 104 4.00 6.39 4.08
C ASN A 104 3.58 5.45 5.22
N ASP A 105 2.29 5.24 5.47
CA ASP A 105 1.82 4.23 6.43
C ASP A 105 1.87 2.81 5.85
N ARG A 106 2.20 2.66 4.56
CA ARG A 106 2.37 1.38 3.86
C ARG A 106 3.79 1.13 3.41
N TYR A 107 4.49 2.13 2.90
CA TYR A 107 5.86 1.98 2.41
C TYR A 107 6.69 3.21 2.71
N HIS A 108 7.91 2.99 3.20
CA HIS A 108 8.95 4.00 3.27
C HIS A 108 9.96 3.78 2.15
N LEU A 109 10.25 4.85 1.42
CA LEU A 109 11.25 4.85 0.37
C LEU A 109 12.62 5.15 0.96
N SER A 110 13.65 4.48 0.47
CA SER A 110 15.04 4.76 0.79
C SER A 110 15.91 4.43 -0.41
N TYR A 111 17.18 4.78 -0.32
CA TYR A 111 18.15 4.45 -1.35
C TYR A 111 19.48 4.07 -0.73
N ARG A 112 20.23 3.22 -1.44
CA ARG A 112 21.61 2.86 -1.13
C ARG A 112 22.48 3.26 -2.31
N LEU A 113 23.66 3.79 -2.02
CA LEU A 113 24.66 4.16 -3.02
C LEU A 113 25.86 3.22 -2.92
N THR A 114 26.44 2.88 -4.06
CA THR A 114 27.75 2.22 -4.15
C THR A 114 28.67 3.05 -5.04
N ASP A 115 29.94 2.66 -5.15
CA ASP A 115 30.93 3.50 -5.84
C ASP A 115 30.84 3.43 -7.37
N SER A 116 30.40 2.30 -7.94
CA SER A 116 30.24 2.12 -9.38
C SER A 116 29.41 0.88 -9.74
N GLY A 117 29.09 0.73 -11.03
CA GLY A 117 28.46 -0.47 -11.58
C GLY A 117 26.92 -0.42 -11.58
N MET A 118 26.29 -1.59 -11.75
CA MET A 118 24.84 -1.73 -11.87
C MET A 118 24.08 -1.39 -10.58
N ASP A 119 24.77 -1.40 -9.43
CA ASP A 119 24.22 -1.05 -8.13
C ASP A 119 24.70 0.33 -7.64
N ILE A 120 25.19 1.20 -8.54
CA ILE A 120 25.66 2.55 -8.18
C ILE A 120 24.61 3.31 -7.35
N TYR A 121 23.33 3.08 -7.64
CA TYR A 121 22.25 3.25 -6.68
C TYR A 121 21.32 2.03 -6.66
N THR A 122 20.61 1.88 -5.55
CA THR A 122 19.49 0.97 -5.38
C THR A 122 18.36 1.73 -4.68
N LEU A 123 17.22 1.85 -5.33
CA LEU A 123 15.97 2.36 -4.75
C LEU A 123 15.30 1.23 -3.98
N ILE A 124 14.75 1.53 -2.80
CA ILE A 124 14.24 0.53 -1.86
C ILE A 124 12.89 1.01 -1.33
N ALA A 125 11.85 0.19 -1.44
CA ALA A 125 10.55 0.42 -0.81
C ALA A 125 10.35 -0.61 0.31
N THR A 126 10.34 -0.13 1.56
CA THR A 126 10.24 -0.97 2.76
C THR A 126 8.80 -0.97 3.29
N PRO A 127 8.12 -2.12 3.37
CA PRO A 127 6.73 -2.18 3.83
C PRO A 127 6.61 -1.82 5.31
N GLN A 128 5.54 -1.12 5.66
CA GLN A 128 5.25 -0.63 7.01
C GLN A 128 4.10 -1.42 7.65
N ALA A 129 4.11 -1.45 8.99
CA ALA A 129 3.13 -2.20 9.77
C ALA A 129 1.81 -1.45 10.01
N ASN A 130 1.81 -0.10 9.91
CA ASN A 130 0.68 0.75 10.30
C ASN A 130 -0.62 0.36 9.58
N LEU A 131 -0.56 0.09 8.28
CA LEU A 131 -1.70 -0.37 7.46
C LEU A 131 -1.54 -1.82 6.96
N GLY A 132 -0.70 -2.60 7.64
CA GLY A 132 -0.56 -4.04 7.43
C GLY A 132 0.19 -4.47 6.18
N GLN A 133 0.92 -3.55 5.52
CA GLN A 133 1.69 -3.87 4.31
C GLN A 133 2.85 -4.83 4.59
N ASN A 134 3.34 -4.88 5.83
CA ASN A 134 4.32 -5.86 6.29
C ASN A 134 3.83 -7.33 6.22
N ASN A 135 2.54 -7.57 6.00
CA ASN A 135 1.99 -8.91 5.75
C ASN A 135 2.09 -9.33 4.27
N ASP A 136 2.55 -8.44 3.39
CA ASP A 136 2.85 -8.78 2.00
C ASP A 136 4.06 -9.74 1.95
N PRO A 137 3.92 -10.97 1.42
CA PRO A 137 5.01 -11.93 1.33
C PRO A 137 6.21 -11.41 0.52
N CYS A 138 6.00 -10.41 -0.35
CA CYS A 138 7.06 -9.83 -1.15
C CYS A 138 8.03 -8.92 -0.38
N GLY A 139 7.68 -8.54 0.86
CA GLY A 139 8.59 -7.80 1.74
C GLY A 139 9.13 -6.53 1.11
N THR A 140 10.42 -6.25 1.36
CA THR A 140 11.10 -5.09 0.79
C THR A 140 11.33 -5.26 -0.70
N LEU A 141 10.90 -4.27 -1.47
CA LEU A 141 11.13 -4.20 -2.91
C LEU A 141 12.35 -3.34 -3.18
N SER A 142 13.14 -3.69 -4.19
CA SER A 142 14.25 -2.85 -4.62
C SER A 142 14.44 -2.82 -6.13
N LEU A 143 15.00 -1.74 -6.63
CA LEU A 143 15.30 -1.50 -8.04
C LEU A 143 16.69 -0.87 -8.15
N ASN A 144 17.61 -1.55 -8.84
CA ASN A 144 18.96 -1.01 -9.05
C ASN A 144 19.06 -0.16 -10.34
N ALA A 145 20.21 0.48 -10.54
CA ALA A 145 20.44 1.35 -11.71
C ALA A 145 20.37 0.62 -13.06
N ALA A 146 20.54 -0.71 -13.07
CA ALA A 146 20.37 -1.52 -14.28
C ALA A 146 18.89 -1.88 -14.57
N GLY A 147 17.94 -1.40 -13.77
CA GLY A 147 16.52 -1.72 -13.89
C GLY A 147 16.17 -3.13 -13.41
N VAL A 148 17.04 -3.76 -12.61
CA VAL A 148 16.78 -5.09 -12.03
C VAL A 148 15.99 -4.91 -10.74
N GLY A 149 14.71 -5.31 -10.80
CA GLY A 149 13.82 -5.37 -9.65
C GLY A 149 14.00 -6.65 -8.82
N SER A 150 13.91 -6.54 -7.49
CA SER A 150 13.88 -7.71 -6.61
C SER A 150 12.93 -7.53 -5.41
N GLY A 151 12.43 -8.64 -4.89
CA GLY A 151 11.61 -8.72 -3.68
C GLY A 151 11.99 -9.96 -2.86
N ALA A 152 11.36 -10.15 -1.70
CA ALA A 152 11.67 -11.27 -0.82
C ALA A 152 11.30 -12.65 -1.41
N GLU A 153 10.24 -12.70 -2.22
CA GLU A 153 9.72 -13.92 -2.85
C GLU A 153 9.83 -13.86 -4.37
N THR A 154 9.61 -14.99 -5.04
CA THR A 154 9.51 -15.04 -6.51
C THR A 154 8.23 -14.36 -7.02
N ASN A 155 8.27 -13.74 -8.21
CA ASN A 155 7.14 -13.06 -8.86
C ASN A 155 6.56 -11.85 -8.08
N CYS A 156 7.42 -11.14 -7.35
CA CYS A 156 7.06 -9.89 -6.68
C CYS A 156 7.06 -8.66 -7.58
N TRP A 157 7.76 -8.77 -8.72
CA TRP A 157 7.96 -7.75 -9.75
C TRP A 157 7.25 -8.14 -11.05
#